data_AF-A0A845DBB2-F1
#
_entry.id   AF-A0A845DBB2-F1
#
_cell.length_a   1.000
_cell.length_b   1.000
_cell.length_c   1.000
_cell.angle_alpha   90.00
_cell.angle_beta   90.00
_cell.angle_gamma   90.00
#
_symmetry.space_group_name_H-M   'P 1'
#
loop_
_entity.id
_entity.type
_entity.pdbx_description
1 polymer ?
#
loop_
_entity_poly.entity_id
_entity_poly.type
_entity_poly.pdbx_seq_one_letter_code
_entity_poly.pdbx_strand_id
1 'polypeptide(L)'
;MANAKVADPEEGWTQSSGHEGDFIGVRRSYDWGAGDYRATLTPDGADSDGEWFGLWITDKAAGETTWIGSLKFPYQDGTAAVRSPVYTTMEIYGASLRAFEIPEWHVSLDRPLGDDEPPIQFETGYSMFTDQVPNANVRWNRTDQKIHIQAGASTERTDPEQFAAFD
;
A
#
# COMPACT_ATOMS: atom_id res chain seq x y z
N MET A 1 -0.26 5.53 -22.01
CA MET A 1 0.93 4.68 -21.74
C MET A 1 0.56 3.24 -22.08
N ALA A 2 1.45 2.45 -22.68
CA ALA A 2 1.09 1.11 -23.18
C ALA A 2 0.81 0.07 -22.08
N ASN A 3 1.35 0.27 -20.87
CA ASN A 3 1.30 -0.69 -19.76
C ASN A 3 0.44 -0.21 -18.58
N ALA A 4 -0.48 0.73 -18.81
CA ALA A 4 -1.37 1.25 -17.77
C ALA A 4 -2.76 1.55 -18.33
N LYS A 5 -3.80 1.15 -17.60
CA LYS A 5 -5.22 1.39 -17.90
C LYS A 5 -5.88 2.01 -16.67
N VAL A 6 -6.62 3.10 -16.86
CA VAL A 6 -7.45 3.69 -15.79
C VAL A 6 -8.87 3.21 -15.93
N ALA A 7 -9.56 2.99 -14.80
CA ALA A 7 -10.95 2.54 -14.83
C ALA A 7 -11.91 3.58 -15.41
N ASP A 8 -11.65 4.85 -15.08
CA ASP A 8 -12.43 6.00 -15.53
C ASP A 8 -11.45 7.14 -15.89
N PRO A 9 -11.46 7.65 -17.14
CA PRO A 9 -10.57 8.74 -17.55
C PRO A 9 -10.99 10.12 -16.98
N GLU A 10 -12.20 10.28 -16.46
CA GLU A 10 -12.66 11.54 -15.83
C GLU A 10 -12.20 11.62 -14.36
N GLU A 11 -12.13 10.48 -13.67
CA GLU A 11 -11.73 10.40 -12.26
C GLU A 11 -10.32 9.85 -12.05
N GLY A 12 -9.69 9.31 -13.09
CA GLY A 12 -8.43 8.58 -13.01
C GLY A 12 -7.36 9.08 -13.97
N TRP A 13 -6.11 8.81 -13.61
CA TRP A 13 -4.95 9.19 -14.41
C TRP A 13 -3.80 8.20 -14.26
N THR A 14 -2.93 8.19 -15.27
CA THR A 14 -1.65 7.47 -15.22
C THR A 14 -0.53 8.43 -14.87
N GLN A 15 0.44 8.01 -14.07
CA GLN A 15 1.72 8.70 -13.91
C GLN A 15 2.86 7.86 -14.44
N SER A 16 3.86 8.54 -14.97
CA SER A 16 5.21 8.02 -15.15
C SER A 16 6.16 9.02 -14.52
N SER A 17 7.12 8.53 -13.74
CA SER A 17 8.03 9.37 -12.97
C SER A 17 9.33 8.62 -12.65
N GLY A 18 10.34 9.36 -12.20
CA GLY A 18 11.67 8.85 -11.83
C GLY A 18 12.20 9.37 -10.49
N HIS A 19 11.42 10.13 -9.70
CA HIS A 19 11.94 10.78 -8.48
C HIS A 19 12.34 9.80 -7.37
N GLU A 20 11.77 8.59 -7.36
CA GLU A 20 12.03 7.51 -6.40
C GLU A 20 12.45 6.21 -7.12
N GLY A 21 13.01 6.35 -8.32
CA GLY A 21 13.18 5.27 -9.28
C GLY A 21 12.12 5.32 -10.37
N ASP A 22 12.40 4.64 -11.49
CA ASP A 22 11.50 4.63 -12.64
C ASP A 22 10.24 3.82 -12.33
N PHE A 23 9.08 4.48 -12.37
CA PHE A 23 7.80 3.81 -12.20
C PHE A 23 6.72 4.35 -13.15
N ILE A 24 5.72 3.50 -13.37
CA ILE A 24 4.41 3.90 -13.86
C ILE A 24 3.36 3.56 -12.79
N GLY A 25 2.30 4.37 -12.70
CA GLY A 25 1.23 4.17 -11.75
C GLY A 25 -0.13 4.49 -12.37
N VAL A 26 -1.17 3.82 -11.89
CA VAL A 26 -2.57 4.15 -12.13
C VAL A 26 -3.17 4.73 -10.86
N ARG A 27 -4.00 5.75 -11.01
CA ARG A 27 -4.67 6.44 -9.91
C ARG A 27 -6.11 6.74 -10.26
N ARG A 28 -6.94 6.82 -9.23
CA ARG A 28 -8.31 7.29 -9.29
C ARG A 28 -8.60 8.10 -8.04
N SER A 29 -9.32 9.20 -8.18
CA SER A 29 -9.92 9.89 -7.03
C SER A 29 -10.83 8.92 -6.30
N TYR A 30 -10.77 8.94 -4.97
CA TYR A 30 -11.57 8.06 -4.14
C TYR A 30 -11.92 8.79 -2.86
N ASP A 31 -13.20 8.78 -2.48
CA ASP A 31 -13.70 9.49 -1.32
C ASP A 31 -13.43 8.69 -0.04
N TRP A 32 -12.16 8.69 0.37
CA TRP A 32 -11.74 8.02 1.60
C TRP A 32 -12.39 8.64 2.83
N GLY A 33 -12.86 7.78 3.73
CA GLY A 33 -13.22 8.13 5.09
C GLY A 33 -12.46 7.27 6.09
N ALA A 34 -12.67 7.52 7.38
CA ALA A 34 -12.30 6.55 8.41
C ALA A 34 -13.19 5.31 8.25
N GLY A 35 -12.59 4.14 8.07
CA GLY A 35 -13.33 2.92 7.84
C GLY A 35 -12.43 1.73 7.49
N ASP A 36 -13.07 0.60 7.24
CA ASP A 36 -12.42 -0.63 6.85
C ASP A 36 -12.46 -0.79 5.33
N TYR A 37 -11.29 -0.93 4.72
CA TYR A 37 -11.17 -1.15 3.28
C TYR A 37 -10.37 -2.42 2.99
N ARG A 38 -10.68 -3.06 1.86
CA ARG A 38 -9.86 -4.14 1.29
C ARG A 38 -9.27 -3.65 -0.03
N ALA A 39 -7.94 -3.65 -0.12
CA ALA A 39 -7.23 -3.50 -1.38
C ALA A 39 -6.90 -4.88 -1.95
N THR A 40 -7.26 -5.13 -3.21
CA THR A 40 -6.99 -6.38 -3.90
C THR A 40 -6.25 -6.10 -5.20
N LEU A 41 -5.07 -6.71 -5.37
CA LEU A 41 -4.38 -6.82 -6.64
C LEU A 41 -4.61 -8.22 -7.20
N THR A 42 -5.14 -8.33 -8.41
CA THR A 42 -5.45 -9.63 -9.03
C THR A 42 -5.37 -9.54 -10.56
N PRO A 43 -5.15 -10.65 -11.29
CA PRO A 43 -5.12 -10.64 -12.74
C PRO A 43 -6.35 -9.98 -13.38
N ASP A 44 -6.12 -9.16 -14.39
CA ASP A 44 -7.10 -8.38 -15.16
C ASP A 44 -6.92 -8.59 -16.67
N GLY A 45 -6.63 -9.83 -17.04
CA GLY A 45 -6.35 -10.25 -18.41
C GLY A 45 -4.87 -10.30 -18.75
N ALA A 46 -4.57 -10.73 -19.98
CA ALA A 46 -3.20 -10.91 -20.46
C ALA A 46 -3.09 -10.58 -21.95
N ASP A 47 -1.90 -10.13 -22.34
CA ASP A 47 -1.46 -9.96 -23.72
C ASP A 47 -0.36 -10.98 -24.02
N SER A 48 0.10 -11.05 -25.28
CA SER A 48 1.19 -11.95 -25.66
C SER A 48 2.53 -11.64 -24.97
N ASP A 49 2.71 -10.43 -24.46
CA ASP A 49 3.95 -9.90 -23.90
C ASP A 49 3.87 -9.60 -22.38
N GLY A 50 2.75 -9.86 -21.73
CA GLY A 50 2.61 -9.64 -20.29
C GLY A 50 1.20 -9.83 -19.76
N GLU A 51 1.08 -9.75 -18.44
CA GLU A 51 -0.17 -9.94 -17.70
C GLU A 51 -0.59 -8.63 -17.04
N TRP A 52 -1.88 -8.33 -17.08
CA TRP A 52 -2.46 -7.17 -16.43
C TRP A 52 -2.83 -7.54 -15.00
N PHE A 53 -2.51 -6.67 -14.05
CA PHE A 53 -2.98 -6.76 -12.67
C PHE A 53 -3.78 -5.51 -12.36
N GLY A 54 -5.05 -5.70 -12.00
CA GLY A 54 -5.93 -4.62 -11.59
C GLY A 54 -5.89 -4.39 -10.09
N LEU A 55 -6.17 -3.17 -9.68
CA LEU A 55 -6.40 -2.78 -8.28
C LEU A 55 -7.90 -2.55 -8.07
N TRP A 56 -8.46 -3.24 -7.07
CA TRP A 56 -9.80 -3.01 -6.56
C TRP A 56 -9.76 -2.56 -5.11
N ILE A 57 -10.60 -1.58 -4.77
CA ILE A 57 -10.84 -1.15 -3.39
C ILE A 57 -12.27 -1.51 -3.03
N THR A 58 -12.44 -2.31 -1.98
CA THR A 58 -13.75 -2.59 -1.38
C THR A 58 -13.92 -1.77 -0.11
N ASP A 59 -14.90 -0.88 -0.08
CA ASP A 59 -15.41 -0.28 1.16
C ASP A 59 -16.29 -1.32 1.85
N LYS A 60 -15.84 -1.81 3.02
CA LYS A 60 -16.55 -2.89 3.73
C LYS A 60 -17.85 -2.42 4.38
N ALA A 61 -17.98 -1.13 4.70
CA ALA A 61 -19.18 -0.58 5.30
C ALA A 61 -20.29 -0.41 4.25
N ALA A 62 -19.94 0.09 3.07
CA ALA A 62 -20.87 0.22 1.94
C ALA A 62 -21.10 -1.12 1.20
N GLY A 63 -20.16 -2.06 1.30
CA GLY A 63 -20.17 -3.29 0.50
C GLY A 63 -19.86 -3.05 -0.98
N GLU A 64 -19.30 -1.89 -1.31
CA GLU A 64 -19.04 -1.46 -2.67
C GLU A 64 -17.59 -1.76 -3.06
N THR A 65 -17.42 -2.33 -4.26
CA THR A 65 -16.09 -2.62 -4.81
C THR A 65 -15.85 -1.79 -6.05
N THR A 66 -14.79 -1.00 -6.02
CA THR A 66 -14.42 -0.05 -7.06
C THR A 66 -13.14 -0.50 -7.73
N TRP A 67 -13.19 -0.69 -9.05
CA TRP A 67 -11.99 -0.89 -9.85
C TRP A 67 -11.28 0.45 -10.05
N ILE A 68 -9.98 0.50 -9.79
CA ILE A 68 -9.15 1.70 -9.89
C ILE A 68 -8.47 1.79 -11.27
N GLY A 69 -8.02 0.64 -11.78
CA GLY A 69 -7.24 0.54 -12.99
C GLY A 69 -6.24 -0.62 -12.90
N SER A 70 -5.44 -0.79 -13.94
CA SER A 70 -4.56 -1.95 -14.08
C SER A 70 -3.20 -1.58 -14.68
N LEU A 71 -2.16 -2.28 -14.24
CA LEU A 71 -0.80 -2.20 -14.77
C LEU A 71 -0.46 -3.52 -15.48
N LYS A 72 0.24 -3.43 -16.61
CA LYS A 72 0.78 -4.62 -17.29
C LYS A 72 2.19 -4.90 -16.78
N PHE A 73 2.39 -6.11 -16.26
CA PHE A 73 3.69 -6.66 -15.91
C PHE A 73 4.18 -7.53 -17.07
N PRO A 74 5.30 -7.17 -17.72
CA PRO A 74 5.86 -7.97 -18.81
C PRO A 74 6.20 -9.38 -18.35
N TYR A 75 6.13 -10.33 -19.27
CA TYR A 75 6.61 -11.68 -19.00
C TYR A 75 8.15 -11.72 -18.91
N GLN A 76 8.65 -12.35 -17.85
CA GLN A 76 10.05 -12.74 -17.67
C GLN A 76 10.06 -14.25 -17.44
N ASP A 77 10.77 -15.00 -18.29
CA ASP A 77 10.82 -16.47 -18.25
C ASP A 77 9.43 -17.15 -18.26
N GLY A 78 8.45 -16.52 -18.94
CA GLY A 78 7.09 -17.04 -19.11
C GLY A 78 6.11 -16.70 -17.99
N THR A 79 6.51 -15.91 -16.98
CA THR A 79 5.64 -15.48 -15.88
C THR A 79 5.66 -13.96 -15.71
N ALA A 80 4.57 -13.39 -15.20
CA ALA A 80 4.48 -11.95 -15.00
C ALA A 80 5.54 -11.49 -14.00
N ALA A 81 6.21 -10.37 -14.26
CA ALA A 81 7.30 -9.85 -13.43
C ALA A 81 6.84 -9.20 -12.11
N VAL A 82 5.91 -9.83 -11.38
CA VAL A 82 5.50 -9.48 -10.03
C VAL A 82 6.31 -10.33 -9.04
N ARG A 83 6.93 -9.71 -8.04
CA ARG A 83 7.85 -10.39 -7.12
C ARG A 83 7.62 -9.94 -5.69
N SER A 84 7.89 -10.84 -4.74
CA SER A 84 8.03 -10.51 -3.32
C SER A 84 9.42 -9.88 -3.04
N PRO A 85 9.58 -9.11 -1.94
CA PRO A 85 8.59 -8.79 -0.91
C PRO A 85 7.60 -7.67 -1.33
N VAL A 86 6.46 -7.63 -0.65
CA VAL A 86 5.51 -6.51 -0.71
C VAL A 86 5.69 -5.66 0.55
N TYR A 87 5.67 -4.35 0.40
CA TYR A 87 5.75 -3.39 1.50
C TYR A 87 4.47 -2.55 1.57
N THR A 88 4.06 -2.19 2.78
CA THR A 88 3.06 -1.15 3.04
C THR A 88 3.71 -0.06 3.85
N THR A 89 3.54 1.18 3.43
CA THR A 89 4.13 2.35 4.09
C THR A 89 3.06 3.38 4.38
N MET A 90 3.18 4.07 5.51
CA MET A 90 2.53 5.35 5.72
C MET A 90 3.59 6.43 5.51
N GLU A 91 3.40 7.22 4.46
CA GLU A 91 4.25 8.34 4.16
C GLU A 91 3.48 9.65 4.34
N ILE A 92 4.07 10.57 5.11
CA ILE A 92 3.56 11.94 5.25
C ILE A 92 4.39 12.81 4.33
N TYR A 93 3.81 13.19 3.20
CA TYR A 93 4.44 14.00 2.17
C TYR A 93 3.63 15.27 1.90
N GLY A 94 4.30 16.34 1.46
CA GLY A 94 3.67 17.62 1.15
C GLY A 94 4.49 18.81 1.62
N ALA A 95 3.81 19.91 1.97
CA ALA A 95 4.47 21.06 2.57
C ALA A 95 5.12 20.68 3.91
N SER A 96 6.26 21.30 4.22
CA SER A 96 6.95 21.04 5.48
C SER A 96 6.08 21.49 6.66
N LEU A 97 5.82 20.55 7.57
CA LEU A 97 5.13 20.77 8.84
C LEU A 97 6.08 20.46 9.99
N ARG A 98 5.94 21.12 11.14
CA ARG A 98 6.59 20.64 12.36
C ARG A 98 5.93 19.32 12.75
N ALA A 99 6.69 18.38 13.30
CA ALA A 99 6.20 17.05 13.62
C ALA A 99 4.87 17.08 14.40
N PHE A 100 4.75 17.92 15.43
CA PHE A 100 3.54 18.06 16.26
C PHE A 100 2.34 18.72 15.57
N GLU A 101 2.50 19.28 14.36
CA GLU A 101 1.42 19.84 13.56
C GLU A 101 0.79 18.80 12.62
N ILE A 102 1.44 17.64 12.46
CA ILE A 102 0.90 16.53 11.71
C ILE A 102 -0.32 16.01 12.50
N PRO A 103 -1.53 15.94 11.90
CA PRO A 103 -2.69 15.39 12.58
C PRO A 103 -2.47 13.90 12.88
N GLU A 104 -3.20 13.38 13.87
CA GLU A 104 -3.12 11.95 14.20
C GLU A 104 -3.63 11.10 13.04
N TRP A 105 -2.79 10.17 12.59
CA TRP A 105 -3.13 9.12 11.64
C TRP A 105 -2.92 7.77 12.29
N HIS A 106 -3.90 6.89 12.13
CA HIS A 106 -3.79 5.50 12.53
C HIS A 106 -4.35 4.62 11.41
N VAL A 107 -3.47 3.82 10.81
CA VAL A 107 -3.83 2.76 9.88
C VAL A 107 -3.49 1.43 10.53
N SER A 108 -4.43 0.49 10.51
CA SER A 108 -4.16 -0.89 10.90
C SER A 108 -4.33 -1.81 9.70
N LEU A 109 -3.45 -2.80 9.59
CA LEU A 109 -3.46 -3.80 8.53
C LEU A 109 -3.80 -5.15 9.15
N ASP A 110 -4.83 -5.79 8.63
CA ASP A 110 -4.98 -7.24 8.79
C ASP A 110 -3.79 -7.94 8.10
N ARG A 111 -3.50 -9.18 8.51
CA ARG A 111 -2.47 -9.99 7.85
C ARG A 111 -2.76 -10.06 6.34
N PRO A 112 -1.89 -9.52 5.46
CA PRO A 112 -2.14 -9.53 4.02
C PRO A 112 -2.13 -10.98 3.52
N LEU A 113 -2.70 -11.21 2.34
CA LEU A 113 -2.68 -12.52 1.68
C LEU A 113 -2.08 -12.36 0.27
N GLY A 114 -1.31 -13.34 -0.17
CA GLY A 114 -0.90 -13.51 -1.56
C GLY A 114 -1.44 -14.84 -2.07
N ASP A 115 -2.28 -14.81 -3.11
CA ASP A 115 -2.98 -16.00 -3.61
C ASP A 115 -3.71 -16.80 -2.50
N ASP A 116 -4.41 -16.08 -1.62
CA ASP A 116 -5.07 -16.58 -0.41
C ASP A 116 -4.14 -17.22 0.64
N GLU A 117 -2.83 -17.25 0.39
CA GLU A 117 -1.83 -17.72 1.33
C GLU A 117 -1.30 -16.58 2.20
N PRO A 118 -1.16 -16.80 3.51
CA PRO A 118 -0.69 -15.76 4.39
C PRO A 118 0.85 -15.62 4.33
N PRO A 119 1.42 -14.44 4.64
CA PRO A 119 2.86 -14.22 4.64
C PRO A 119 3.54 -15.12 5.67
N ILE A 120 4.75 -15.57 5.35
CA ILE A 120 5.60 -16.38 6.24
C ILE A 120 6.10 -15.54 7.42
N GLN A 121 6.39 -14.27 7.17
CA GLN A 121 6.95 -13.33 8.15
C GLN A 121 6.56 -11.89 7.82
N PHE A 122 6.68 -11.01 8.80
CA PHE A 122 6.66 -9.57 8.60
C PHE A 122 7.87 -8.93 9.29
N GLU A 123 8.24 -7.77 8.74
CA GLU A 123 9.22 -6.85 9.33
C GLU A 123 8.56 -5.47 9.41
N THR A 124 8.64 -4.83 10.58
CA THR A 124 8.23 -3.44 10.75
C THR A 124 9.47 -2.56 10.85
N GLY A 125 9.52 -1.50 10.06
CA GLY A 125 10.61 -0.54 10.08
C GLY A 125 10.10 0.89 10.21
N TYR A 126 11.01 1.79 10.53
CA TYR A 126 10.79 3.22 10.39
C TYR A 126 11.55 3.77 9.17
N SER A 127 11.26 5.00 8.75
CA SER A 127 11.99 5.64 7.64
C SER A 127 13.51 5.52 7.84
N MET A 128 14.19 4.94 6.85
CA MET A 128 15.64 4.78 6.81
C MET A 128 16.38 6.03 6.29
N PHE A 129 15.65 7.01 5.77
CA PHE A 129 16.23 8.14 5.03
C PHE A 129 16.30 9.45 5.82
N THR A 130 15.60 9.53 6.93
CA THR A 130 15.58 10.72 7.79
C THR A 130 15.56 10.26 9.25
N ASP A 131 16.47 10.78 10.06
CA ASP A 131 16.46 10.57 11.51
C ASP A 131 15.08 10.94 12.08
N GLN A 132 14.30 9.89 12.33
CA GLN A 132 13.15 9.78 13.22
C GLN A 132 12.10 10.88 13.08
N VAL A 133 11.02 10.60 12.34
CA VAL A 133 9.72 11.22 12.65
C VAL A 133 9.42 10.84 14.10
N PRO A 134 9.53 11.78 15.06
CA PRO A 134 9.55 11.43 16.49
C PRO A 134 8.18 10.95 16.95
N ASN A 135 7.14 11.38 16.25
CA ASN A 135 5.76 11.03 16.50
C ASN A 135 5.24 9.99 15.50
N ALA A 136 5.95 8.86 15.42
CA ALA A 136 5.51 7.70 14.66
C ALA A 136 5.80 6.42 15.43
N ASN A 137 4.84 5.49 15.40
CA ASN A 137 4.96 4.18 16.03
C ASN A 137 4.43 3.11 15.08
N VAL A 138 5.20 2.03 14.90
CA VAL A 138 4.76 0.86 14.14
C VAL A 138 4.86 -0.36 15.04
N ARG A 139 3.77 -1.12 15.17
CA ARG A 139 3.73 -2.30 16.03
C ARG A 139 2.84 -3.40 15.47
N TRP A 140 3.30 -4.63 15.62
CA TRP A 140 2.48 -5.82 15.55
C TRP A 140 1.78 -6.06 16.88
N ASN A 141 0.46 -6.18 16.82
CA ASN A 141 -0.37 -6.46 17.97
C ASN A 141 -0.87 -7.92 17.93
N ARG A 142 -0.36 -8.74 18.86
CA ARG A 142 -0.73 -10.16 18.95
C ARG A 142 -2.17 -10.39 19.40
N THR A 143 -2.81 -9.43 20.06
CA THR A 143 -4.17 -9.60 20.58
C THR A 143 -5.21 -9.52 19.48
N ASP A 144 -5.10 -8.55 18.57
CA ASP A 144 -6.00 -8.38 17.43
C ASP A 144 -5.43 -8.92 16.11
N GLN A 145 -4.17 -9.39 16.12
CA GLN A 145 -3.47 -9.93 14.96
C GLN A 145 -3.35 -8.90 13.83
N LYS A 146 -3.08 -7.63 14.17
CA LYS A 146 -2.89 -6.53 13.21
C LYS A 146 -1.55 -5.84 13.35
N ILE A 147 -1.07 -5.29 12.23
CA ILE A 147 0.00 -4.28 12.23
C ILE A 147 -0.65 -2.91 12.38
N HIS A 148 -0.22 -2.13 13.35
CA HIS A 148 -0.65 -0.75 13.55
C HIS A 148 0.48 0.19 13.11
N ILE A 149 0.15 1.15 12.25
CA ILE A 149 1.02 2.24 11.81
C ILE A 149 0.35 3.53 12.29
N GLN A 150 1.01 4.23 13.22
CA GLN A 150 0.54 5.49 13.78
C GLN A 150 1.55 6.60 13.50
N ALA A 151 1.05 7.79 13.17
CA ALA A 151 1.88 8.96 12.98
C ALA A 151 1.14 10.25 13.38
N GLY A 152 1.89 11.29 13.71
CA GLY A 152 1.33 12.60 14.02
C GLY A 152 0.95 12.79 15.50
N ALA A 153 0.48 14.00 15.80
CA ALA A 153 0.03 14.45 17.12
C ALA A 153 1.01 14.06 18.25
N SER A 154 0.49 13.52 19.35
CA SER A 154 1.23 13.02 20.51
C SER A 154 1.61 11.54 20.41
N THR A 155 1.66 10.96 19.21
CA THR A 155 2.17 9.60 19.03
C THR A 155 3.58 9.54 19.58
N GLU A 156 3.86 8.55 20.43
CA GLU A 156 5.23 8.31 20.91
C GLU A 156 5.76 7.05 20.25
N ARG A 157 7.01 7.10 19.78
CA ARG A 157 7.71 5.90 19.33
C ARG A 157 8.08 5.05 20.55
N THR A 158 7.27 4.04 20.84
CA THR A 158 7.49 3.13 21.97
C THR A 158 7.97 1.75 21.54
N ASP A 159 7.65 1.34 20.32
CA ASP A 159 7.96 0.01 19.81
C ASP A 159 9.24 0.03 18.96
N PRO A 160 10.24 -0.81 19.27
CA PRO A 160 11.39 -1.00 18.40
C PRO A 160 10.94 -1.68 17.09
N GLU A 161 11.81 -1.68 16.08
CA GLU A 161 11.59 -2.49 14.87
C GLU A 161 11.37 -3.96 15.26
N GLN A 162 10.41 -4.59 14.61
CA GLN A 162 9.94 -5.92 14.96
C GLN A 162 10.08 -6.82 13.75
N PHE A 163 10.60 -8.00 14.00
CA PHE A 163 10.56 -9.12 13.07
C PHE A 163 9.71 -10.20 13.71
N ALA A 164 8.70 -10.70 13.02
CA ALA A 164 8.03 -11.91 13.44
C ALA A 164 7.71 -12.82 12.26
N ALA A 165 8.03 -14.10 12.44
CA ALA A 165 7.41 -15.15 11.67
C ALA A 165 6.00 -15.39 12.18
N PHE A 166 5.10 -15.76 11.28
CA PHE A 166 3.84 -16.33 11.68
C PHE A 166 4.03 -17.83 11.87
N ASP A 167 3.57 -18.35 13.01
CA ASP A 167 3.53 -19.79 13.29
C ASP A 167 2.56 -20.53 12.36
#